data_AF-A0A1W1VFN5-F1
#
_entry.id   AF-A0A1W1VFN5-F1
#
_cell.length_a   1.000
_cell.length_b   1.000
_cell.length_c   1.000
_cell.angle_alpha   90.00
_cell.angle_beta   90.00
_cell.angle_gamma   90.00
#
_symmetry.space_group_name_H-M   'P 1'
#
loop_
_entity.id
_entity.type
_entity.pdbx_description
1 polymer ?
#
loop_
_entity_poly.entity_id
_entity_poly.type
_entity_poly.pdbx_seq_one_letter_code
_entity_poly.pdbx_strand_id
1 'polypeptide(L)' 'MDLDRFLAWLVYCGCEEIEDNRLYFLYQNKENQQTAPIPNEAKIFKQNMYLICLSLKIDMPVEFGKYQRQLDKIYKNADL' A
#
# COMPACT_ATOMS: atom_id res chain seq x y z
N MET A 1 9.88 1.82 6.09
CA MET A 1 10.61 1.58 4.83
C MET A 1 10.83 2.94 4.19
N ASP A 2 11.91 3.14 3.45
CA ASP A 2 12.07 4.36 2.66
C ASP A 2 10.96 4.42 1.61
N LEU A 3 10.37 5.60 1.40
CA LEU A 3 9.21 5.74 0.52
C LEU A 3 9.49 5.22 -0.90
N ASP A 4 10.63 5.58 -1.48
CA ASP A 4 11.02 5.15 -2.83
C ASP A 4 11.01 3.62 -3.00
N ARG A 5 11.47 2.89 -1.97
CA ARG A 5 11.46 1.42 -1.98
C ARG A 5 10.04 0.86 -1.92
N PHE A 6 9.14 1.54 -1.22
CA PHE A 6 7.73 1.15 -1.19
C PHE A 6 7.02 1.47 -2.50
N LEU A 7 7.26 2.64 -3.10
CA LEU A 7 6.69 3.00 -4.42
C LEU A 7 7.14 2.00 -5.50
N ALA A 8 8.42 1.62 -5.50
CA ALA A 8 8.93 0.58 -6.40
C ALA A 8 8.24 -0.79 -6.19
N TRP A 9 7.88 -1.12 -4.93
CA TRP A 9 7.08 -2.32 -4.65
C TRP A 9 5.67 -2.22 -5.23
N LEU A 10 5.00 -1.07 -5.12
CA LEU A 10 3.68 -0.86 -5.72
C LEU A 10 3.72 -1.07 -7.24
N VAL A 11 4.74 -0.54 -7.91
CA VAL A 11 4.96 -0.74 -9.36
C VAL A 11 5.19 -2.21 -9.69
N TYR A 12 6.01 -2.91 -8.90
CA TYR A 12 6.22 -4.36 -9.06
C TYR A 12 4.92 -5.17 -8.93
N CYS A 13 4.00 -4.72 -8.07
CA CYS A 13 2.67 -5.31 -7.89
C CYS A 13 1.63 -4.88 -8.96
N GLY A 14 2.04 -4.19 -10.02
CA GLY A 14 1.14 -3.76 -11.10
C GLY A 14 0.29 -2.53 -10.76
N CYS A 15 0.70 -1.74 -9.77
CA CYS A 15 0.09 -0.44 -9.51
C CYS A 15 0.83 0.66 -10.29
N GLU A 16 0.10 1.68 -10.73
CA GLU A 16 0.66 2.86 -11.39
C GLU A 16 0.33 4.13 -10.61
N GLU A 17 1.19 5.13 -10.72
CA GLU A 17 0.89 6.48 -10.26
C GLU A 17 -0.05 7.18 -11.27
N ILE A 18 -1.13 7.76 -10.77
CA ILE A 18 -2.12 8.48 -11.60
C ILE A 18 -2.26 9.96 -11.21
N GLU A 19 -1.73 10.36 -10.05
CA GLU A 19 -1.72 11.75 -9.59
C GLU A 19 -0.50 11.99 -8.70
N ASP A 20 0.16 13.13 -8.91
CA ASP A 20 1.24 13.64 -8.06
C ASP A 20 0.78 14.96 -7.41
N ASN A 21 0.64 14.93 -6.09
CA ASN A 21 0.31 16.06 -5.25
C ASN A 21 1.45 16.33 -4.26
N ARG A 22 1.63 17.59 -3.88
CA ARG A 22 2.61 17.99 -2.85
C ARG A 22 2.51 17.17 -1.56
N LEU A 23 1.31 16.73 -1.18
CA LEU A 23 1.08 16.00 0.07
C LEU A 23 1.00 14.48 -0.09
N TYR A 24 0.68 13.98 -1.28
CA TYR A 24 0.48 12.56 -1.52
C TYR A 24 0.67 12.21 -3.00
N PHE A 25 0.94 10.94 -3.26
CA PHE A 25 0.79 10.33 -4.58
C PHE A 25 -0.50 9.51 -4.61
N LEU A 26 -1.21 9.47 -5.73
CA LEU A 26 -2.34 8.56 -5.90
C LEU A 26 -1.91 7.42 -6.80
N TYR A 27 -1.95 6.18 -6.29
CA TYR A 27 -1.68 5.00 -7.10
C TYR A 27 -2.97 4.23 -7.36
N GLN A 28 -3.04 3.61 -8.53
CA GLN A 28 -4.11 2.72 -8.95
C GLN A 28 -3.57 1.32 -9.26
N ASN A 29 -4.22 0.28 -8.74
CA ASN A 29 -3.99 -1.08 -9.19
C ASN A 29 -4.66 -1.29 -10.56
N LYS A 30 -3.87 -1.64 -11.58
CA LYS A 30 -4.35 -1.78 -12.96
C LYS A 30 -5.36 -2.92 -13.16
N GLU A 31 -5.26 -3.99 -12.37
CA GLU A 31 -6.09 -5.18 -12.54
C GLU A 31 -7.51 -4.96 -12.01
N ASN A 32 -7.65 -4.25 -10.90
CA ASN A 32 -8.93 -4.11 -10.19
C ASN A 32 -9.41 -2.65 -10.05
N GLN A 33 -8.65 -1.69 -10.59
CA GLN A 33 -8.95 -0.26 -10.63
C GLN A 33 -9.06 0.42 -9.25
N GLN A 34 -8.72 -0.27 -8.15
CA GLN A 34 -8.69 0.32 -6.82
C GLN A 34 -7.55 1.34 -6.71
N THR A 35 -7.81 2.41 -5.96
CA THR A 35 -6.84 3.49 -5.75
C THR A 35 -6.52 3.65 -4.28
N ALA A 36 -5.30 4.08 -3.97
CA ALA A 36 -4.91 4.45 -2.61
C ALA A 36 -4.01 5.70 -2.64
N PRO A 37 -4.21 6.66 -1.72
CA PRO A 37 -3.29 7.76 -1.52
C PRO A 37 -2.08 7.30 -0.69
N ILE A 38 -0.89 7.73 -1.09
CA ILE A 38 0.38 7.43 -0.41
C ILE A 38 0.94 8.76 0.08
N PRO A 39 1.14 8.93 1.40
CA PRO A 39 1.74 10.14 1.95
C PRO A 39 3.12 10.43 1.33
N ASN A 40 3.34 11.67 0.90
CA ASN A 40 4.63 12.12 0.39
C ASN A 40 5.58 12.46 1.56
N GLU A 41 6.04 11.42 2.26
CA GLU A 41 6.93 11.49 3.40
C GLU A 41 8.18 10.63 3.14
N ALA A 42 9.35 11.00 3.66
CA ALA A 42 10.60 10.26 3.41
C ALA A 42 10.55 8.77 3.82
N LYS A 43 9.71 8.44 4.82
CA LYS A 43 9.55 7.07 5.32
C LYS A 43 8.09 6.72 5.44
N ILE A 44 7.77 5.48 5.12
CA ILE A 44 6.46 4.91 5.34
C ILE A 44 6.46 3.88 6.47
N PHE A 45 5.53 4.05 7.41
CA PHE A 45 5.35 3.14 8.54
C PHE A 45 4.54 1.90 8.13
N LYS A 46 4.79 0.78 8.82
CA LYS A 46 4.15 -0.51 8.51
C LYS A 46 2.63 -0.49 8.58
N GLN A 47 2.06 0.32 9.48
CA GLN A 47 0.62 0.56 9.58
C GLN A 47 0.08 1.17 8.28
N ASN A 48 0.71 2.24 7.80
CA ASN A 48 0.31 2.92 6.56
C ASN A 48 0.48 1.99 5.35
N MET A 49 1.62 1.28 5.27
CA MET A 49 1.85 0.30 4.21
C MET A 49 0.73 -0.75 4.17
N TYR A 50 0.31 -1.28 5.32
CA TYR A 50 -0.78 -2.26 5.39
C TYR A 50 -2.09 -1.70 4.84
N LEU A 51 -2.50 -0.51 5.29
CA LEU A 51 -3.75 0.11 4.84
C LEU A 51 -3.73 0.39 3.34
N ILE A 52 -2.61 0.89 2.82
CA ILE A 52 -2.44 1.14 1.38
C ILE A 52 -2.52 -0.16 0.58
N CYS A 53 -1.79 -1.21 1.00
CA CYS A 53 -1.81 -2.50 0.32
C CYS A 53 -3.20 -3.14 0.37
N LEU A 54 -3.90 -3.02 1.50
CA LEU A 54 -5.27 -3.49 1.67
C LEU A 54 -6.23 -2.77 0.70
N SER A 55 -6.16 -1.44 0.61
CA SER A 55 -6.96 -0.65 -0.33
C SER A 55 -6.69 -1.03 -1.79
N LEU A 56 -5.43 -1.25 -2.15
CA LEU A 56 -5.03 -1.68 -3.50
C LEU A 56 -5.26 -3.17 -3.77
N LYS A 57 -5.68 -3.93 -2.76
CA LYS A 57 -5.84 -5.39 -2.77
C LYS A 57 -4.58 -6.14 -3.24
N ILE A 58 -3.43 -5.74 -2.74
CA ILE A 58 -2.14 -6.38 -2.97
C ILE A 58 -1.53 -6.85 -1.65
N ASP A 59 -0.56 -7.73 -1.72
CA ASP A 59 0.22 -8.13 -0.55
C ASP A 59 1.23 -7.03 -0.16
N MET A 60 1.51 -6.95 1.14
CA MET A 60 2.60 -6.11 1.64
C MET A 60 3.96 -6.64 1.14
N PRO A 61 5.03 -5.81 1.15
CA PRO A 61 6.38 -6.28 0.89
C PRO A 61 6.73 -7.50 1.74
N VAL A 62 7.42 -8.48 1.16
CA VAL A 62 7.64 -9.82 1.75
C VAL A 62 8.20 -9.75 3.19
N GLU A 63 9.09 -8.79 3.47
CA GLU A 63 9.67 -8.56 4.80
C GLU A 63 8.63 -8.20 5.88
N PHE A 64 7.44 -7.72 5.49
CA PHE A 64 6.31 -7.41 6.37
C PHE A 64 5.20 -8.46 6.33
N GLY A 65 5.36 -9.59 5.64
CA GLY A 65 4.30 -10.61 5.53
C GLY A 65 3.83 -11.19 6.88
N LYS A 66 4.71 -11.24 7.90
CA LYS A 66 4.29 -11.61 9.27
C LYS A 66 3.33 -10.57 9.87
N TYR A 67 3.57 -9.29 9.62
CA TYR A 67 2.75 -8.20 10.10
C TYR A 67 1.39 -8.17 9.39
N GLN A 68 1.37 -8.33 8.06
CA GLN A 68 0.13 -8.47 7.28
C GLN A 68 -0.76 -9.58 7.85
N ARG A 69 -0.22 -10.80 8.03
CA ARG A 69 -0.99 -11.93 8.60
C ARG A 69 -1.54 -11.66 10.01
N GLN A 70 -0.88 -10.83 10.81
CA GLN A 70 -1.39 -10.46 12.14
C GLN A 70 -2.60 -9.53 12.01
N LEU A 71 -2.54 -8.55 11.11
CA LEU A 71 -3.61 -7.60 10.89
C LEU A 71 -4.78 -8.20 10.11
N ASP A 72 -4.54 -9.06 9.13
CA ASP A 72 -5.59 -9.77 8.40
C ASP A 72 -6.51 -10.53 9.34
N LYS A 73 -5.99 -11.12 10.42
CA LYS A 73 -6.81 -11.81 11.45
C LYS A 73 -7.73 -10.86 12.22
N ILE A 74 -7.36 -9.59 12.32
CA ILE A 74 -8.14 -8.57 13.02
C ILE A 74 -9.19 -8.01 12.05
N TYR A 75 -8.78 -7.65 10.84
CA TYR A 75 -9.63 -6.92 9.89
C TYR A 75 -10.51 -7.83 9.01
N LYS A 76 -10.12 -9.08 8.69
CA LYS A 76 -11.02 -10.02 7.99
C LYS A 76 -12.26 -10.42 8.80
N ASN A 77 -12.23 -10.21 10.12
CA ASN A 77 -13.39 -10.42 10.99
C ASN A 77 -14.25 -9.16 11.16
N ALA A 78 -13.89 -8.04 10.51
CA ALA A 78 -14.50 -6.73 10.76
C ALA A 78 -15.46 -6.27 9.66
N ASP A 79 -15.75 -7.08 8.62
CA ASP A 79 -16.60 -6.74 7.46
C ASP A 79 -16.40 -5.29 6.97
N LEU A 80 -15.16 -4.98 6.54
CA LEU A 80 -14.79 -3.78 5.79
C LEU A 80 -14.40 -4.14 4.36
#